data_AF-A0A6A5UGN3-F1
#
_entry.id   AF-A0A6A5UGN3-F1
#
_cell.length_a   1.000
_cell.length_b   1.000
_cell.length_c   1.000
_cell.angle_alpha   90.00
_cell.angle_beta   90.00
_cell.angle_gamma   90.00
#
_symmetry.space_group_name_H-M   'P 1'
#
loop_
_entity.id
_entity.type
_entity.pdbx_description
1 polymer ?
#
loop_
_entity_poly.entity_id
_entity_poly.type
_entity_poly.pdbx_seq_one_letter_code
_entity_poly.pdbx_strand_id
1 'polypeptide(L)'
;MRSYPVVLVLYLAALVWAGGYQGCMERVHLYEAYQIDEFNAPADRIVGFKCRRWLATGGCQDDDWIECRGRNGGRCTFDELVIFISLVPDRNANGYSVLKPGTNRLDQRPSALACYQRYFARNTPIRNFHPKDCIKTDVDEFNDYIKRLSEHLNRTYARLRPTLTPAQNALYSDLEYTQDRIIEARAGDHGPYV
;
A
#
# COMPACT_ATOMS: atom_id res chain seq x y z
N MET A 1 1.84 -25.52 -16.82
CA MET A 1 2.90 -24.82 -16.06
C MET A 1 2.86 -23.37 -16.49
N ARG A 2 2.32 -22.46 -15.66
CA ARG A 2 2.39 -21.03 -15.95
C ARG A 2 3.79 -20.57 -15.58
N SER A 3 4.61 -20.31 -16.59
CA SER A 3 5.85 -19.56 -16.45
C SER A 3 5.47 -18.14 -16.04
N TYR A 4 5.82 -17.71 -14.83
CA TYR A 4 5.63 -16.34 -14.38
C TYR A 4 6.86 -15.51 -14.78
N PRO A 5 6.77 -14.61 -15.78
CA PRO A 5 7.87 -13.74 -16.06
C PRO A 5 7.86 -12.60 -15.03
N VAL A 6 8.99 -12.46 -14.35
CA VAL A 6 9.65 -11.17 -14.07
C VAL A 6 8.71 -10.06 -13.57
N VAL A 7 8.74 -9.85 -12.26
CA VAL A 7 8.41 -8.58 -11.61
C VAL A 7 9.03 -7.41 -12.40
N LEU A 8 8.22 -6.65 -13.14
CA LEU A 8 8.61 -5.39 -13.77
C LEU A 8 7.43 -4.41 -13.91
N VAL A 9 7.07 -3.79 -12.78
CA VAL A 9 6.94 -2.33 -12.58
C VAL A 9 7.02 -1.46 -13.86
N LEU A 10 5.88 -0.87 -14.27
CA LEU A 10 5.70 0.49 -14.87
C LEU A 10 4.37 0.58 -15.67
N TYR A 11 3.22 0.57 -14.99
CA TYR A 11 1.94 0.95 -15.63
C TYR A 11 1.02 1.78 -14.70
N LEU A 12 1.60 2.57 -13.80
CA LEU A 12 0.83 3.57 -13.05
C LEU A 12 1.08 5.00 -13.57
N ALA A 13 1.61 5.12 -14.78
CA ALA A 13 1.84 6.39 -15.46
C ALA A 13 0.62 6.77 -16.31
N ALA A 14 -0.39 7.37 -15.69
CA ALA A 14 -1.26 8.34 -16.36
C ALA A 14 -2.05 9.16 -15.32
N LEU A 15 -2.05 10.47 -15.54
CA LEU A 15 -2.65 11.52 -14.73
C LEU A 15 -4.18 11.44 -14.84
N VAL A 16 -4.85 11.17 -13.73
CA VAL A 16 -5.86 11.98 -13.04
C VAL A 16 -6.28 11.14 -11.83
N TRP A 17 -6.41 11.76 -10.65
CA TRP A 17 -6.67 11.06 -9.40
C TRP A 17 -8.16 10.74 -9.25
N ALA A 18 -8.56 9.48 -9.45
CA ALA A 18 -9.89 9.03 -9.08
C ALA A 18 -9.95 8.76 -7.56
N GLY A 19 -10.34 9.79 -6.82
CA GLY A 19 -10.83 9.60 -5.45
C GLY A 19 -12.03 8.65 -5.49
N GLY A 20 -11.97 7.50 -4.81
CA GLY A 20 -12.99 6.47 -4.96
C GLY A 20 -12.49 5.08 -4.59
N TYR A 21 -13.06 4.07 -5.25
CA TYR A 21 -12.66 2.66 -5.06
C TYR A 21 -11.17 2.44 -5.37
N GLN A 22 -10.64 3.09 -6.42
CA GLN A 22 -9.23 3.08 -6.79
C GLN A 22 -8.30 3.50 -5.63
N GLY A 23 -8.63 4.59 -4.92
CA GLY A 23 -7.86 5.04 -3.76
C GLY A 23 -7.92 4.09 -2.56
N CYS A 24 -8.99 3.30 -2.42
CA CYS A 24 -9.05 2.23 -1.42
C CYS A 24 -8.25 0.99 -1.85
N MET A 25 -8.21 0.67 -3.15
CA MET A 25 -7.32 -0.38 -3.68
C MET A 25 -5.84 -0.04 -3.48
N GLU A 26 -5.44 1.22 -3.67
CA GLU A 26 -4.05 1.66 -3.40
C GLU A 26 -3.65 1.51 -1.92
N ARG A 27 -4.60 1.65 -1.00
CA ARG A 27 -4.38 1.37 0.44
C ARG A 27 -4.17 -0.11 0.71
N VAL A 28 -4.96 -0.97 0.06
CA VAL A 28 -4.78 -2.44 0.12
C VAL A 28 -3.39 -2.81 -0.40
N HIS A 29 -3.01 -2.28 -1.57
CA HIS A 29 -1.70 -2.50 -2.17
C HIS A 29 -0.54 -2.08 -1.26
N LEU A 30 -0.67 -0.91 -0.63
CA LEU A 30 0.32 -0.44 0.35
C LEU A 30 0.42 -1.36 1.57
N TYR A 31 -0.69 -1.92 2.05
CA TYR A 31 -0.64 -2.87 3.16
C TYR A 31 -0.02 -4.20 2.77
N GLU A 32 -0.29 -4.71 1.57
CA GLU A 32 0.39 -5.91 1.06
C GLU A 32 1.89 -5.67 0.92
N ALA A 33 2.30 -4.49 0.43
CA ALA A 33 3.70 -4.08 0.42
C ALA A 33 4.29 -3.97 1.83
N TYR A 34 3.52 -3.47 2.80
CA TYR A 34 3.90 -3.41 4.21
C TYR A 34 4.10 -4.81 4.82
N GLN A 35 3.29 -5.79 4.42
CA GLN A 35 3.47 -7.18 4.84
C GLN A 35 4.75 -7.80 4.22
N ILE A 36 5.02 -7.52 2.94
CA ILE A 36 6.24 -8.00 2.28
C ILE A 36 7.49 -7.35 2.89
N ASP A 37 7.41 -6.07 3.26
CA ASP A 37 8.52 -5.35 3.87
C ASP A 37 8.97 -5.95 5.22
N GLU A 38 8.10 -6.70 5.90
CA GLU A 38 8.45 -7.41 7.13
C GLU A 38 9.62 -8.40 6.95
N PHE A 39 9.82 -8.91 5.73
CA PHE A 39 10.92 -9.81 5.41
C PHE A 39 12.28 -9.12 5.32
N ASN A 40 12.32 -7.79 5.43
CA ASN A 40 13.55 -7.02 5.59
C ASN A 40 13.90 -6.85 7.08
N ALA A 41 15.19 -6.68 7.38
CA ALA A 41 15.63 -6.37 8.74
C ALA A 41 15.01 -5.04 9.20
N PRO A 42 14.75 -4.83 10.50
CA PRO A 42 14.06 -3.64 10.98
C PRO A 42 14.63 -2.29 10.49
N ALA A 43 15.97 -2.21 10.35
CA ALA A 43 16.65 -1.02 9.84
C ALA A 43 16.37 -0.75 8.35
N ASP A 44 16.14 -1.81 7.56
CA ASP A 44 15.94 -1.76 6.11
C ASP A 44 14.47 -1.60 5.72
N ARG A 45 13.55 -1.65 6.69
CA ARG A 45 12.12 -1.45 6.46
C ARG A 45 11.84 0.00 6.14
N ILE A 46 11.06 0.20 5.08
CA ILE A 46 10.68 1.53 4.61
C ILE A 46 9.17 1.74 4.59
N VAL A 47 8.34 0.70 4.63
CA VAL A 47 6.89 0.83 4.49
C VAL A 47 6.22 0.90 5.86
N GLY A 48 5.19 1.72 5.97
CA GLY A 48 4.45 1.96 7.22
C GLY A 48 5.13 2.96 8.14
N PHE A 49 5.83 3.93 7.56
CA PHE A 49 6.46 5.03 8.28
C PHE A 49 5.89 6.37 7.82
N LYS A 50 5.71 7.27 8.77
CA LYS A 50 5.28 8.65 8.53
C LYS A 50 6.35 9.61 8.99
N CYS A 51 6.69 10.56 8.14
CA CYS A 51 7.60 11.62 8.51
C CYS A 51 6.95 12.58 9.51
N ARG A 52 7.61 12.88 10.63
CA ARG A 52 7.11 13.88 11.59
C ARG A 52 7.09 15.28 10.99
N ARG A 53 8.15 15.65 10.28
CA ARG A 53 8.30 16.95 9.63
C ARG A 53 9.03 16.83 8.30
N TRP A 54 8.30 17.06 7.21
CA TRP A 54 8.87 17.10 5.87
C TRP A 54 9.54 18.45 5.61
N LEU A 55 10.76 18.43 5.06
CA LEU A 55 11.50 19.64 4.70
C LEU A 55 11.04 20.16 3.34
N ALA A 56 11.04 21.49 3.17
CA ALA A 56 10.71 22.11 1.88
C ALA A 56 11.71 21.74 0.77
N THR A 57 12.94 21.39 1.15
CA THR A 57 13.99 20.90 0.26
C THR A 57 13.83 19.42 -0.13
N GLY A 58 12.79 18.74 0.38
CA GLY A 58 12.62 17.29 0.27
C GLY A 58 13.25 16.53 1.43
N GLY A 59 12.66 15.39 1.77
CA GLY A 59 13.10 14.49 2.83
C GLY A 59 12.51 14.77 4.20
N CYS A 60 12.69 13.80 5.10
CA CYS A 60 12.25 13.91 6.47
C CYS A 60 13.32 14.58 7.34
N GLN A 61 12.92 15.60 8.11
CA GLN A 61 13.81 16.30 9.01
C GLN A 61 14.45 15.31 9.99
N ASP A 62 15.78 15.34 10.09
CA ASP A 62 16.58 14.56 11.05
C ASP A 62 16.32 13.04 11.00
N ASP A 63 15.84 12.53 9.86
CA ASP A 63 15.38 11.13 9.70
C ASP A 63 14.32 10.71 10.75
N ASP A 64 13.51 11.67 11.25
CA ASP A 64 12.50 11.45 12.30
C ASP A 64 11.21 10.82 11.72
N TRP A 65 11.34 9.52 11.44
CA TRP A 65 10.24 8.67 10.99
C TRP A 65 9.52 8.03 12.15
N ILE A 66 8.19 8.17 12.14
CA ILE A 66 7.29 7.49 13.06
C ILE A 66 6.88 6.17 12.41
N GLU A 67 7.13 5.05 13.07
CA GLU A 67 6.66 3.73 12.63
C GLU A 67 5.20 3.51 13.03
N CYS A 68 4.41 2.89 12.16
CA CYS A 68 3.10 2.37 12.51
C CYS A 68 3.24 1.23 13.53
N ARG A 69 2.77 1.45 14.76
CA ARG A 69 2.76 0.43 15.81
C ARG A 69 1.33 -0.02 16.11
N GLY A 70 1.11 -1.33 15.96
CA GLY A 70 -0.15 -1.95 16.33
C GLY A 70 -0.34 -1.93 17.84
N ARG A 71 -1.59 -2.00 18.30
CA ARG A 71 -1.95 -1.93 19.73
C ARG A 71 -1.30 -3.01 20.58
N ASN A 72 -0.93 -4.15 19.97
CA ASN A 72 -0.26 -5.27 20.63
C ASN A 72 1.27 -5.15 20.66
N GLY A 73 1.84 -3.98 20.32
CA GLY A 73 3.28 -3.74 20.28
C GLY A 73 3.99 -4.30 19.03
N GLY A 74 3.23 -4.92 18.11
CA GLY A 74 3.73 -5.42 16.83
C GLY A 74 3.48 -4.47 15.66
N ARG A 75 3.61 -5.02 14.45
CA ARG A 75 3.24 -4.34 13.20
C ARG A 75 1.74 -4.06 13.17
N CYS A 76 1.36 -2.91 12.61
CA CYS A 76 -0.05 -2.55 12.40
C CYS A 76 -0.81 -3.58 11.56
N THR A 77 -2.06 -3.82 11.94
CA THR A 77 -3.09 -4.40 11.06
C THR A 77 -3.44 -3.44 9.92
N PHE A 78 -4.25 -3.89 8.94
CA PHE A 78 -4.68 -3.02 7.84
C PHE A 78 -5.42 -1.79 8.35
N ASP A 79 -6.40 -1.99 9.24
CA ASP A 79 -7.19 -0.92 9.85
C ASP A 79 -6.30 0.09 10.57
N GLU A 80 -5.36 -0.38 11.39
CA GLU A 80 -4.40 0.48 12.08
C GLU A 80 -3.48 1.22 11.11
N LEU A 81 -3.00 0.55 10.05
CA LEU A 81 -2.15 1.18 9.04
C LEU A 81 -2.91 2.27 8.29
N VAL A 82 -4.13 2.02 7.81
CA VAL A 82 -4.89 3.05 7.09
C VAL A 82 -5.25 4.23 7.99
N ILE A 83 -5.54 4.00 9.28
CA ILE A 83 -5.73 5.06 10.27
C ILE A 83 -4.44 5.88 10.45
N PHE A 84 -3.30 5.21 10.49
CA PHE A 84 -1.99 5.83 10.70
C PHE A 84 -1.56 6.71 9.51
N ILE A 85 -1.67 6.20 8.28
CA ILE A 85 -1.20 6.89 7.06
C ILE A 85 -2.23 7.86 6.46
N SER A 86 -3.52 7.75 6.81
CA SER A 86 -4.60 8.53 6.17
C SER A 86 -5.38 9.41 7.14
N LEU A 87 -6.02 10.43 6.58
CA LEU A 87 -7.19 11.08 7.15
C LEU A 87 -8.42 10.19 6.91
N VAL A 88 -8.44 9.00 7.52
CA VAL A 88 -9.67 8.19 7.52
C VAL A 88 -10.80 9.00 8.15
N PRO A 89 -12.04 8.83 7.67
CA PRO A 89 -13.17 9.63 8.14
C PRO A 89 -13.58 9.28 9.58
N ASP A 90 -13.06 8.16 10.12
CA ASP A 90 -13.18 7.77 11.53
C ASP A 90 -11.90 7.10 12.01
N ARG A 91 -11.17 7.76 12.91
CA ARG A 91 -9.92 7.24 13.47
C ARG A 91 -10.11 6.18 14.56
N ASN A 92 -11.35 6.00 15.01
CA ASN A 92 -11.72 5.00 16.00
C ASN A 92 -12.44 3.80 15.36
N ALA A 93 -12.67 3.83 14.04
CA ALA A 93 -13.37 2.77 13.34
C ALA A 93 -12.48 1.55 13.09
N ASN A 94 -13.08 0.38 13.25
CA ASN A 94 -12.60 -0.89 12.70
C ASN A 94 -13.49 -1.30 11.51
N GLY A 95 -13.14 -2.35 10.78
CA GLY A 95 -13.88 -2.88 9.65
C GLY A 95 -13.52 -2.24 8.33
N TYR A 96 -12.25 -1.88 8.14
CA TYR A 96 -11.68 -1.59 6.81
C TYR A 96 -11.20 -2.87 6.14
N SER A 97 -10.71 -3.84 6.92
CA SER A 97 -10.26 -5.14 6.42
C SER A 97 -11.40 -6.15 6.25
N VAL A 98 -11.34 -6.91 5.16
CA VAL A 98 -12.04 -8.18 5.01
C VAL A 98 -10.97 -9.24 4.72
N LEU A 99 -10.99 -10.37 5.43
CA LEU A 99 -9.97 -11.41 5.29
C LEU A 99 -10.43 -12.52 4.35
N LYS A 100 -9.50 -13.09 3.58
CA LYS A 100 -9.77 -14.31 2.82
C LYS A 100 -10.11 -15.45 3.78
N PRO A 101 -11.16 -16.26 3.51
CA PRO A 101 -11.56 -17.36 4.38
C PRO A 101 -10.40 -18.28 4.76
N GLY A 102 -10.24 -18.54 6.06
CA GLY A 102 -9.20 -19.43 6.59
C GLY A 102 -7.78 -18.84 6.58
N THR A 103 -7.63 -17.53 6.35
CA THR A 103 -6.31 -16.88 6.34
C THR A 103 -6.32 -15.53 7.08
N ASN A 104 -5.14 -14.99 7.37
CA ASN A 104 -4.96 -13.63 7.89
C ASN A 104 -4.62 -12.61 6.79
N ARG A 105 -4.83 -12.96 5.51
CA ARG A 105 -4.55 -12.10 4.36
C ARG A 105 -5.81 -11.35 3.95
N LEU A 106 -5.65 -10.13 3.47
CA LEU A 106 -6.76 -9.34 2.97
C LEU A 106 -7.40 -10.03 1.77
N ASP A 107 -8.72 -10.04 1.73
CA ASP A 107 -9.46 -10.17 0.49
C ASP A 107 -9.50 -8.78 -0.15
N GLN A 108 -8.80 -8.64 -1.27
CA GLN A 108 -8.44 -7.34 -1.83
C GLN A 108 -9.67 -6.51 -2.20
N ARG A 109 -10.58 -7.08 -2.99
CA ARG A 109 -11.76 -6.38 -3.48
C ARG A 109 -12.75 -6.06 -2.35
N PRO A 110 -13.12 -7.01 -1.47
CA PRO A 110 -13.98 -6.72 -0.34
C PRO A 110 -13.38 -5.72 0.66
N SER A 111 -12.07 -5.76 0.91
CA SER A 111 -11.40 -4.77 1.77
C SER A 111 -11.46 -3.36 1.17
N ALA A 112 -11.19 -3.24 -0.14
CA ALA A 112 -11.31 -1.94 -0.81
C ALA A 112 -12.76 -1.43 -0.85
N LEU A 113 -13.74 -2.33 -1.02
CA LEU A 113 -15.15 -1.97 -0.97
C LEU A 113 -15.57 -1.51 0.43
N ALA A 114 -15.15 -2.22 1.48
CA ALA A 114 -15.40 -1.84 2.87
C ALA A 114 -14.78 -0.48 3.20
N CYS A 115 -13.55 -0.23 2.73
CA CYS A 115 -12.92 1.08 2.79
C CYS A 115 -13.78 2.14 2.08
N TYR A 116 -14.16 1.90 0.83
CA TYR A 116 -14.93 2.85 0.02
C TYR A 116 -16.27 3.21 0.68
N GLN A 117 -17.01 2.20 1.15
CA GLN A 117 -18.30 2.38 1.81
C GLN A 117 -18.21 3.26 3.06
N ARG A 118 -17.10 3.20 3.80
CA ARG A 118 -16.90 4.06 4.99
C ARG A 118 -16.71 5.54 4.65
N TYR A 119 -15.99 5.82 3.57
CA TYR A 119 -15.87 7.19 3.07
C TYR A 119 -17.20 7.67 2.49
N PHE A 120 -17.87 6.83 1.71
CA PHE A 120 -19.17 7.12 1.12
C PHE A 120 -20.25 7.41 2.18
N ALA A 121 -20.38 6.57 3.20
CA ALA A 121 -21.35 6.73 4.29
C ALA A 121 -21.18 8.03 5.09
N ARG A 122 -19.97 8.61 5.05
CA ARG A 122 -19.63 9.87 5.73
C ARG A 122 -19.50 11.05 4.78
N ASN A 123 -19.89 10.88 3.51
CA ASN A 123 -19.76 11.89 2.46
C ASN A 123 -18.35 12.53 2.43
N THR A 124 -17.31 11.74 2.70
CA THR A 124 -15.94 12.20 2.82
C THR A 124 -15.17 11.78 1.56
N PRO A 125 -14.47 12.71 0.88
CA PRO A 125 -13.69 12.36 -0.28
C PRO A 125 -12.52 11.44 0.10
N ILE A 126 -12.30 10.40 -0.69
CA ILE A 126 -11.11 9.56 -0.59
C ILE A 126 -9.96 10.34 -1.22
N ARG A 127 -9.08 10.86 -0.38
CA ARG A 127 -7.86 11.55 -0.82
C ARG A 127 -6.73 10.56 -1.01
N ASN A 128 -5.80 10.91 -1.89
CA ASN A 128 -4.55 10.18 -1.98
C ASN A 128 -3.73 10.39 -0.72
N PHE A 129 -2.98 9.36 -0.33
CA PHE A 129 -1.96 9.51 0.69
C PHE A 129 -0.72 10.12 0.05
N HIS A 130 0.04 10.89 0.81
CA HIS A 130 1.34 11.36 0.37
C HIS A 130 2.42 10.31 0.67
N PRO A 131 3.47 10.19 -0.15
CA PRO A 131 4.57 9.25 0.09
C PRO A 131 5.19 9.39 1.48
N LYS A 132 5.39 10.64 1.94
CA LYS A 132 5.91 10.95 3.28
C LYS A 132 5.04 10.48 4.44
N ASP A 133 3.77 10.13 4.18
CA ASP A 133 2.85 9.61 5.19
C ASP A 133 2.84 8.07 5.23
N CYS A 134 3.51 7.38 4.31
CA CYS A 134 3.43 5.92 4.22
C CYS A 134 4.76 5.18 4.01
N ILE A 135 5.81 5.83 3.48
CA ILE A 135 7.12 5.21 3.30
C ILE A 135 8.27 6.12 3.74
N LYS A 136 9.40 5.54 4.19
CA LYS A 136 10.68 6.25 4.36
C LYS A 136 11.24 6.61 3.00
N THR A 137 11.26 7.90 2.70
CA THR A 137 11.55 8.40 1.36
C THR A 137 12.09 9.82 1.37
N ASP A 138 12.78 10.19 0.30
CA ASP A 138 13.16 11.56 -0.05
C ASP A 138 12.23 12.17 -1.11
N VAL A 139 11.29 11.39 -1.67
CA VAL A 139 10.32 11.84 -2.68
C VAL A 139 8.94 12.13 -2.09
N ASP A 140 8.27 13.17 -2.58
CA ASP A 140 6.88 13.53 -2.21
C ASP A 140 5.90 13.32 -3.37
N GLU A 141 6.41 13.02 -4.57
CA GLU A 141 5.61 12.77 -5.77
C GLU A 141 5.15 11.31 -5.86
N PHE A 142 3.92 11.11 -6.31
CA PHE A 142 3.29 9.78 -6.31
C PHE A 142 3.97 8.79 -7.28
N ASN A 143 4.41 9.26 -8.45
CA ASN A 143 5.10 8.42 -9.43
C ASN A 143 6.45 7.92 -8.90
N ASP A 144 7.18 8.79 -8.21
CA ASP A 144 8.45 8.43 -7.59
C ASP A 144 8.24 7.48 -6.41
N TYR A 145 7.14 7.66 -5.66
CA TYR A 145 6.71 6.70 -4.64
C TYR A 145 6.51 5.30 -5.22
N ILE A 146 5.76 5.19 -6.32
CA ILE A 146 5.53 3.89 -6.98
C ILE A 146 6.87 3.28 -7.34
N LYS A 147 7.74 4.04 -8.02
CA LYS A 147 9.07 3.56 -8.43
C LYS A 147 9.88 3.07 -7.25
N ARG A 148 9.98 3.85 -6.17
CA ARG A 148 10.77 3.50 -4.99
C ARG A 148 10.21 2.30 -4.23
N LEU A 149 8.90 2.24 -4.05
CA LEU A 149 8.23 1.09 -3.44
C LEU A 149 8.48 -0.18 -4.26
N SER A 150 8.29 -0.08 -5.56
CA SER A 150 8.52 -1.17 -6.50
C SER A 150 9.96 -1.67 -6.51
N GLU A 151 10.95 -0.79 -6.60
CA GLU A 151 12.37 -1.18 -6.51
C GLU A 151 12.68 -1.90 -5.18
N HIS A 152 12.09 -1.43 -4.08
CA HIS A 152 12.25 -2.05 -2.77
C HIS A 152 11.66 -3.46 -2.69
N LEU A 153 10.44 -3.64 -3.19
CA LEU A 153 9.79 -4.95 -3.24
C LEU A 153 10.53 -5.90 -4.19
N ASN A 154 11.06 -5.40 -5.31
CA ASN A 154 11.86 -6.20 -6.25
C ASN A 154 13.16 -6.70 -5.61
N ARG A 155 13.86 -5.84 -4.86
CA ARG A 155 15.06 -6.24 -4.10
C ARG A 155 14.72 -7.28 -3.04
N THR A 156 13.61 -7.08 -2.32
CA THR A 156 13.11 -8.03 -1.32
C THR A 156 12.81 -9.39 -1.97
N TYR A 157 12.11 -9.39 -3.09
CA TYR A 157 11.78 -10.59 -3.85
C TYR A 157 13.03 -11.30 -4.37
N ALA A 158 13.96 -10.59 -5.01
CA ALA A 158 15.18 -11.16 -5.55
C ALA A 158 16.01 -11.87 -4.47
N ARG A 159 16.08 -11.28 -3.27
CA ARG A 159 16.76 -11.86 -2.10
C ARG A 159 16.04 -13.12 -1.59
N LEU A 160 14.71 -13.11 -1.54
CA LEU A 160 13.92 -14.23 -1.01
C LEU A 160 13.68 -15.36 -2.01
N ARG A 161 13.72 -15.07 -3.31
CA ARG A 161 13.37 -16.00 -4.40
C ARG A 161 13.99 -17.40 -4.26
N PRO A 162 15.27 -17.56 -3.86
CA PRO A 162 15.86 -18.90 -3.68
C PRO A 162 15.23 -19.72 -2.55
N THR A 163 14.59 -19.07 -1.59
CA THR A 163 14.03 -19.68 -0.37
C THR A 163 12.57 -19.29 -0.13
N LEU A 164 11.85 -18.88 -1.17
CA LEU A 164 10.51 -18.31 -1.04
C LEU A 164 9.51 -19.40 -0.65
N THR A 165 8.89 -19.26 0.51
CA THR A 165 7.85 -20.19 0.98
C THR A 165 6.52 -19.97 0.24
N PRO A 166 5.60 -20.96 0.22
CA PRO A 166 4.28 -20.79 -0.38
C PRO A 166 3.48 -19.61 0.22
N ALA A 167 3.59 -19.40 1.54
CA ALA A 167 2.91 -18.28 2.21
C ALA A 167 3.46 -16.92 1.78
N GLN A 168 4.79 -16.81 1.65
CA GLN A 168 5.44 -15.58 1.15
C GLN A 168 5.09 -15.34 -0.32
N ASN A 169 5.13 -16.38 -1.15
CA ASN A 169 4.74 -16.27 -2.55
C ASN A 169 3.29 -15.81 -2.69
N ALA A 170 2.40 -16.26 -1.81
CA ALA A 170 1.01 -15.85 -1.82
C ALA A 170 0.81 -14.36 -1.53
N LEU A 171 1.69 -13.72 -0.74
CA LEU A 171 1.68 -12.26 -0.54
C LEU A 171 2.09 -11.50 -1.79
N TYR A 172 3.08 -11.99 -2.55
CA TYR A 172 3.45 -11.39 -3.84
C TYR A 172 2.33 -11.56 -4.87
N SER A 173 1.67 -12.72 -4.92
CA SER A 173 0.52 -12.92 -5.80
C SER A 173 -0.68 -12.04 -5.42
N ASP A 174 -0.88 -11.79 -4.13
CA ASP A 174 -1.88 -10.86 -3.62
C ASP A 174 -1.59 -9.43 -4.08
N LEU A 175 -0.33 -8.98 -3.93
CA LEU A 175 0.15 -7.68 -4.39
C LEU A 175 -0.05 -7.47 -5.91
N GLU A 176 0.39 -8.46 -6.72
CA GLU A 176 0.22 -8.44 -8.19
C GLU A 176 -1.26 -8.36 -8.57
N TYR A 177 -2.11 -9.16 -7.92
CA TYR A 177 -3.55 -9.13 -8.14
C TYR A 177 -4.14 -7.75 -7.83
N THR A 178 -3.77 -7.13 -6.70
CA THR A 178 -4.22 -5.78 -6.36
C THR A 178 -3.77 -4.76 -7.39
N GLN A 179 -2.52 -4.85 -7.86
CA GLN A 179 -2.00 -3.96 -8.89
C GLN A 179 -2.81 -4.05 -10.19
N ASP A 180 -3.13 -5.26 -10.66
CA ASP A 180 -3.98 -5.46 -11.83
C ASP A 180 -5.36 -4.83 -11.65
N ARG A 181 -5.94 -4.95 -10.45
CA ARG A 181 -7.24 -4.33 -10.14
C ARG A 181 -7.17 -2.81 -10.08
N ILE A 182 -6.06 -2.22 -9.61
CA ILE A 182 -5.85 -0.77 -9.64
C ILE A 182 -5.82 -0.28 -11.09
N ILE A 183 -5.12 -1.00 -11.98
CA ILE A 183 -5.08 -0.68 -13.42
C ILE A 183 -6.48 -0.73 -14.02
N GLU A 184 -7.25 -1.78 -13.76
CA GLU A 184 -8.64 -1.87 -14.22
C GLU A 184 -9.53 -0.76 -13.67
N ALA A 185 -9.41 -0.44 -12.37
CA ALA A 185 -10.17 0.64 -11.74
C ALA A 185 -9.85 1.99 -12.39
N ARG A 186 -8.57 2.25 -12.72
CA ARG A 186 -8.16 3.46 -13.44
C ARG A 186 -8.75 3.53 -14.85
N ALA A 187 -8.75 2.43 -15.60
CA ALA A 187 -9.39 2.39 -16.92
C ALA A 187 -10.91 2.67 -16.83
N GLY A 188 -11.56 2.19 -15.77
CA GLY A 188 -12.98 2.46 -15.49
C GLY A 188 -13.25 3.92 -15.07
N ASP A 189 -12.39 4.48 -14.22
CA ASP A 189 -12.56 5.84 -13.68
C ASP A 189 -12.12 6.95 -14.68
N HIS A 190 -11.30 6.62 -15.68
CA HIS A 190 -10.72 7.59 -16.64
C HIS A 190 -11.06 7.34 -18.12
N GLY A 191 -11.70 6.21 -18.47
CA GLY A 191 -12.05 5.86 -19.85
C GLY A 191 -10.89 5.22 -20.65
N PRO A 192 -11.14 4.76 -21.90
CA PRO A 192 -10.25 3.87 -22.66
C PRO A 192 -8.96 4.52 -23.23
N TYR A 193 -8.57 5.71 -22.78
CA TYR A 193 -7.42 6.46 -23.33
C TYR A 193 -6.26 6.63 -22.33
N VAL A 194 -6.18 5.75 -21.33
CA VAL A 194 -5.01 5.58 -20.44
C VAL A 194 -4.33 4.24 -20.68
#